data_AF-A0ABD3QM58-F1
#
_entry.id   AF-A0ABD3QM58-F1
#
_cell.length_a   1.000
_cell.length_b   1.000
_cell.length_c   1.000
_cell.angle_alpha   90.00
_cell.angle_beta   90.00
_cell.angle_gamma   90.00
#
_symmetry.space_group_name_H-M   'P 1'
#
loop_
_entity.id
_entity.type
_entity.pdbx_description
1 polymer ?
#
loop_
_entity_poly.entity_id
_entity_poly.type
_entity_poly.pdbx_seq_one_letter_code
_entity_poly.pdbx_strand_id
1 'polypeptide(L)'
;MMVLTRNVSRLIGLRRFPATANSLRQKSSSPIPAPVLAGWYNVFGKTTIGYATWLVAGIVVAEGITGFMGDAVWNSVNHGRTFETVDWTKFKTDDDEEKEDEEEEEEDEEDAEEESADDEDDD
;
A
#
# COMPACT_ATOMS: atom_id res chain seq x y z
N MET A 1 -6.56 -49.79 67.47
CA MET A 1 -5.98 -49.26 66.22
C MET A 1 -6.41 -47.81 66.11
N MET A 2 -5.54 -46.86 66.42
CA MET A 2 -5.85 -45.42 66.39
C MET A 2 -4.78 -44.73 65.54
N VAL A 3 -5.19 -44.20 64.39
CA VAL A 3 -4.36 -43.43 63.46
C VAL A 3 -4.38 -41.98 63.93
N LEU A 4 -3.21 -41.43 64.27
CA LEU A 4 -3.07 -40.02 64.60
C LEU A 4 -2.35 -39.31 63.45
N THR A 5 -3.07 -38.37 62.84
CA THR A 5 -2.62 -37.44 61.82
C THR A 5 -1.63 -36.42 62.40
N ARG A 6 -0.67 -35.93 61.59
CA ARG A 6 -0.22 -34.53 61.56
C ARG A 6 0.74 -34.25 60.40
N ASN A 7 0.59 -33.04 59.90
CA ASN A 7 0.97 -32.52 58.59
C ASN A 7 2.13 -31.49 58.75
N VAL A 8 2.68 -31.02 57.62
CA VAL A 8 3.56 -29.82 57.42
C VAL A 8 5.02 -29.99 57.95
N SER A 9 6.12 -29.66 57.26
CA SER A 9 6.38 -28.52 56.37
C SER A 9 7.56 -28.78 55.42
N ARG A 10 7.45 -28.27 54.18
CA ARG A 10 8.53 -28.11 53.22
C ARG A 10 9.50 -27.02 53.72
N LEU A 11 10.79 -27.33 53.83
CA LEU A 11 11.91 -26.36 53.94
C LEU A 11 12.80 -26.62 52.71
N ILE A 12 12.68 -25.82 51.65
CA ILE A 12 13.40 -24.56 51.40
C ILE A 12 14.91 -24.78 51.33
N GLY A 13 15.45 -24.70 50.11
CA GLY A 13 16.90 -24.73 49.88
C GLY A 13 17.33 -24.59 48.41
N LEU A 14 16.55 -23.95 47.53
CA LEU A 14 17.08 -23.53 46.23
C LEU A 14 18.04 -22.35 46.44
N ARG A 15 19.35 -22.61 46.45
CA ARG A 15 20.33 -21.56 46.12
C ARG A 15 20.26 -21.33 44.61
N ARG A 16 19.35 -20.45 44.18
CA ARG A 16 19.40 -19.85 42.84
C ARG A 16 20.46 -18.76 42.88
N PHE A 17 21.58 -18.99 42.21
CA PHE A 17 22.46 -17.91 41.79
C PHE A 17 21.66 -16.99 40.86
N PRO A 18 21.69 -15.66 41.04
CA PRO A 18 21.17 -14.76 40.01
C PRO A 18 22.15 -14.83 38.83
N ALA A 19 21.83 -15.64 37.83
CA ALA A 19 22.40 -15.44 36.51
C ALA A 19 21.88 -14.09 36.02
N THR A 20 22.67 -13.03 36.20
CA THR A 20 22.53 -11.80 35.42
C THR A 20 22.83 -12.16 33.98
N ALA A 21 21.82 -12.71 33.30
CA ALA A 21 21.77 -12.74 31.86
C ALA A 21 21.66 -11.27 31.43
N ASN A 22 22.80 -10.63 31.17
CA ASN A 22 22.83 -9.42 30.39
C ASN A 22 22.24 -9.78 29.03
N SER A 23 20.96 -9.47 28.85
CA SER A 23 20.34 -9.45 27.53
C SER A 23 21.12 -8.43 26.71
N LEU A 24 22.07 -8.91 25.91
CA LEU A 24 22.68 -8.16 24.84
C LEU A 24 21.53 -7.86 23.87
N ARG A 25 20.88 -6.72 24.07
CA ARG A 25 19.87 -6.19 23.16
C ARG A 25 20.55 -5.99 21.83
N GLN A 26 20.36 -6.95 20.94
CA GLN A 26 20.88 -6.94 19.59
C GLN A 26 20.38 -5.67 18.92
N LYS A 27 21.26 -4.67 18.80
CA LYS A 27 20.94 -3.36 18.21
C LYS A 27 20.93 -3.59 16.70
N SER A 28 19.81 -4.09 16.18
CA SER A 28 19.59 -4.16 14.74
C SER A 28 19.63 -2.73 14.21
N SER A 29 20.69 -2.42 13.46
CA SER A 29 20.76 -1.18 12.69
C SER A 29 19.78 -1.32 11.53
N SER A 30 18.51 -0.98 11.78
CA SER A 30 17.55 -0.85 10.71
C SER A 30 18.05 0.27 9.78
N PRO A 31 18.09 0.06 8.45
CA PRO A 31 18.58 1.07 7.50
C PRO A 31 17.74 2.34 7.51
N ILE A 32 16.55 2.28 8.08
CA ILE A 32 15.64 3.41 8.22
C ILE A 32 15.87 4.04 9.61
N PRO A 33 16.12 5.36 9.70
CA PRO A 33 16.33 6.02 10.97
C PRO A 33 15.12 5.88 11.89
N ALA A 34 15.37 5.56 13.15
CA ALA A 34 14.35 5.36 14.19
C ALA A 34 13.26 6.46 14.28
N PRO A 35 13.55 7.78 14.18
CA PRO A 35 12.49 8.79 14.24
C PRO A 35 11.52 8.73 13.06
N VAL A 36 11.97 8.32 11.87
CA VAL A 36 11.11 8.19 10.68
C VAL A 36 10.16 7.01 10.84
N LEU A 37 10.68 5.86 11.27
CA LEU A 37 9.86 4.69 11.58
C LEU A 37 8.84 4.98 12.67
N ALA A 38 9.26 5.70 13.73
CA ALA A 38 8.36 6.10 14.81
C ALA A 38 7.25 7.03 14.29
N GLY A 39 7.58 7.99 13.43
CA GLY A 39 6.60 8.88 12.79
C GLY A 39 5.61 8.11 11.92
N TRP A 40 6.10 7.26 11.02
CA TRP A 40 5.26 6.44 10.15
C TRP A 40 4.33 5.52 10.96
N TYR A 41 4.87 4.82 11.95
CA TYR A 41 4.07 3.91 12.80
C TYR A 41 2.97 4.69 13.53
N ASN A 42 3.28 5.90 14.01
CA ASN A 42 2.32 6.72 14.72
C ASN A 42 1.15 7.22 13.87
N VAL A 43 1.31 7.29 12.54
CA VAL A 43 0.28 7.75 11.59
C VAL A 43 -0.46 6.57 10.97
N PHE A 44 0.28 5.59 10.44
CA PHE A 44 -0.29 4.51 9.64
C PHE A 44 -0.30 3.15 10.38
N GLY A 45 0.66 2.91 11.27
CA GLY A 45 0.88 1.58 11.87
C GLY A 45 0.17 1.30 13.20
N LYS A 46 -0.44 2.31 13.85
CA LYS A 46 -1.06 2.16 15.17
C LYS A 46 -2.29 1.27 15.18
N THR A 47 -3.09 1.29 14.13
CA THR A 47 -4.35 0.56 14.04
C THR A 47 -4.28 -0.45 12.89
N THR A 48 -4.91 -1.62 13.07
CA THR A 48 -4.95 -2.67 12.03
C THR A 48 -5.56 -2.14 10.74
N ILE A 49 -6.65 -1.37 10.84
CA ILE A 49 -7.32 -0.80 9.67
C ILE A 49 -6.46 0.25 8.98
N GLY A 50 -5.78 1.14 9.72
CA GLY A 50 -4.89 2.15 9.14
C GLY A 50 -3.69 1.54 8.44
N TYR A 51 -3.16 0.44 8.98
CA TYR A 51 -2.06 -0.28 8.35
C TYR A 51 -2.53 -0.98 7.07
N ALA A 52 -3.71 -1.60 7.09
CA ALA A 52 -4.29 -2.24 5.92
C ALA A 52 -4.57 -1.25 4.78
N THR A 53 -5.18 -0.10 5.09
CA THR A 53 -5.44 0.94 4.07
C THR A 53 -4.15 1.52 3.51
N TRP A 54 -3.12 1.75 4.34
CA TRP A 54 -1.81 2.21 3.89
C TRP A 54 -1.15 1.20 2.93
N LEU A 55 -1.25 -0.11 3.20
CA LEU A 55 -0.73 -1.14 2.30
C LEU A 55 -1.46 -1.15 0.96
N VAL A 56 -2.80 -1.12 0.97
CA VAL A 56 -3.59 -1.13 -0.26
C VAL A 56 -3.31 0.12 -1.10
N ALA A 57 -3.32 1.30 -0.48
CA ALA A 57 -2.95 2.54 -1.15
C ALA A 57 -1.51 2.48 -1.72
N GLY A 58 -0.57 1.90 -0.96
CA GLY A 58 0.80 1.70 -1.41
C GLY A 58 0.90 0.80 -2.64
N ILE A 59 0.09 -0.27 -2.71
CA ILE A 59 0.05 -1.16 -3.88
C ILE A 59 -0.48 -0.41 -5.11
N VAL A 60 -1.59 0.32 -4.98
CA VAL A 60 -2.18 1.08 -6.11
C VAL A 60 -1.18 2.12 -6.65
N VAL A 61 -0.50 2.86 -5.75
CA VAL A 61 0.53 3.82 -6.15
C VAL A 61 1.72 3.12 -6.82
N ALA A 62 2.18 2.00 -6.26
CA ALA A 62 3.28 1.23 -6.81
C ALA A 62 2.95 0.67 -8.21
N GLU A 63 1.72 0.20 -8.41
CA GLU A 63 1.22 -0.27 -9.70
C GLU A 63 1.24 0.87 -10.74
N GLY A 64 0.71 2.04 -10.39
CA GLY A 64 0.73 3.20 -11.30
C GLY A 64 2.14 3.65 -11.67
N ILE A 65 3.06 3.70 -10.70
CA ILE A 65 4.47 4.02 -10.97
C ILE A 65 5.10 2.95 -11.85
N THR A 66 4.89 1.67 -11.54
CA THR A 66 5.50 0.56 -12.28
C THR A 66 4.99 0.49 -13.73
N GLY A 67 3.69 0.73 -13.95
CA GLY A 67 3.12 0.84 -15.30
C GLY A 67 3.77 1.96 -16.11
N PHE A 68 3.79 3.17 -15.57
CA PHE A 68 4.40 4.32 -16.23
C PHE A 68 5.91 4.12 -16.50
N MET A 69 6.66 3.62 -15.51
CA MET A 69 8.08 3.37 -15.67
C MET A 69 8.36 2.26 -16.67
N GLY A 70 7.54 1.20 -16.68
CA GLY A 70 7.63 0.12 -17.65
C GLY A 70 7.47 0.64 -19.07
N ASP A 71 6.43 1.42 -19.33
CA ASP A 71 6.17 2.02 -20.65
C ASP A 71 7.27 3.01 -21.04
N ALA A 72 7.72 3.86 -20.13
CA ALA A 72 8.79 4.82 -20.40
C ALA A 72 10.11 4.11 -20.77
N VAL A 73 10.49 3.08 -20.02
CA VAL A 73 11.69 2.27 -20.31
C VAL A 73 11.51 1.54 -21.64
N TRP A 74 10.35 0.93 -21.87
CA TRP A 74 10.06 0.20 -23.10
C TRP A 74 10.11 1.09 -24.35
N ASN A 75 9.46 2.25 -24.27
CA ASN A 75 9.44 3.25 -25.34
C ASN A 75 10.82 3.87 -25.59
N SER A 76 11.65 4.02 -24.55
CA SER A 76 13.02 4.53 -24.73
C SER A 76 13.93 3.56 -25.49
N VAL A 77 13.80 2.25 -25.24
CA VAL A 77 14.62 1.22 -25.89
C VAL A 77 14.10 0.88 -27.30
N ASN A 78 12.78 1.01 -27.52
CA ASN A 78 12.14 0.70 -28.80
C ASN A 78 11.73 1.96 -29.60
N HIS A 79 12.38 3.08 -29.34
CA HIS A 79 12.08 4.35 -30.00
C HIS A 79 12.19 4.22 -31.53
N GLY A 80 11.15 4.65 -32.25
CA GLY A 80 11.02 4.53 -33.71
C GLY A 80 10.45 3.20 -34.20
N ARG A 81 10.13 2.26 -33.29
CA ARG A 81 9.45 0.98 -33.61
C ARG A 81 8.11 0.82 -32.91
N THR A 82 7.77 1.70 -31.97
CA THR A 82 6.46 1.71 -31.33
C THR A 82 5.47 2.50 -32.19
N PHE A 83 4.19 2.11 -32.17
CA PHE A 83 3.14 2.74 -33.00
C PHE A 83 3.13 4.28 -32.88
N GLU A 84 3.38 4.80 -31.68
CA GLU A 84 3.40 6.23 -31.40
C GLU A 84 4.68 6.96 -31.84
N THR A 85 5.78 6.24 -32.04
CA THR A 85 7.07 6.83 -32.46
C THR A 85 7.42 6.55 -33.92
N VAL A 86 6.61 5.75 -34.62
CA VAL A 86 6.74 5.51 -36.06
C VAL A 86 6.20 6.70 -36.83
N ASP A 87 7.01 7.23 -37.74
CA ASP A 87 6.62 8.32 -38.62
C ASP A 87 5.68 7.82 -39.74
N TRP A 88 4.38 7.97 -39.52
CA TRP A 88 3.33 7.63 -40.48
C TRP A 88 3.30 8.54 -41.71
N THR A 89 3.89 9.73 -41.64
CA THR A 89 3.92 10.67 -42.78
C THR A 89 4.78 10.13 -43.92
N LYS A 90 5.75 9.27 -43.62
CA LYS A 90 6.58 8.58 -44.61
C LYS A 90 5.79 7.60 -45.50
N PHE A 91 4.61 7.17 -45.04
CA PHE A 91 3.77 6.21 -45.73
C PHE A 91 2.52 6.85 -46.36
N LYS A 92 2.32 8.16 -46.17
CA LYS A 92 1.31 8.91 -46.93
C LYS A 92 1.82 9.06 -48.36
N THR A 93 1.11 8.49 -49.32
CA THR A 93 1.21 8.89 -50.73
C THR A 93 0.58 10.28 -50.87
N ASP A 94 1.17 11.16 -51.69
CA ASP A 94 0.71 12.55 -51.98
C ASP A 94 -0.75 12.67 -52.51
N ASP A 95 -1.55 11.60 -52.47
CA ASP A 95 -2.91 11.51 -53.03
C ASP A 95 -4.03 11.60 -51.96
N ASP A 96 -3.70 11.68 -50.66
CA ASP A 96 -4.68 11.77 -49.55
C ASP A 96 -4.80 13.20 -48.96
N GLU A 97 -4.76 14.24 -49.80
CA GLU A 97 -5.05 15.65 -49.43
C GLU A 97 -6.53 16.05 -49.66
N GLU A 98 -7.49 15.11 -49.64
CA GLU A 98 -8.92 15.47 -49.65
C GLU A 98 -9.70 14.64 -48.61
N LYS A 99 -9.94 15.26 -47.45
CA LYS A 99 -11.25 15.41 -46.76
C LYS A 99 -11.05 15.72 -45.28
N GLU A 100 -11.09 17.00 -44.96
CA GLU A 100 -11.62 17.49 -43.68
C GLU A 100 -13.10 17.11 -43.64
N ASP A 101 -13.45 16.01 -42.97
CA ASP A 101 -14.83 15.77 -42.54
C ASP A 101 -15.05 16.56 -41.25
N GLU A 102 -15.89 17.58 -41.38
CA GLU A 102 -16.53 18.35 -40.33
C GLU A 102 -17.42 17.39 -39.51
N GLU A 103 -16.99 16.94 -38.33
CA GLU A 103 -17.87 16.27 -37.37
C GLU A 103 -18.30 17.25 -36.26
N GLU A 104 -19.44 17.87 -36.57
CA GLU A 104 -20.52 18.42 -35.74
C GLU A 104 -20.32 18.51 -34.21
N GLU A 105 -20.35 19.76 -33.73
CA GLU A 105 -20.74 20.13 -32.37
C GLU A 105 -22.22 19.77 -32.14
N GLU A 106 -22.52 18.91 -31.15
CA GLU A 106 -23.78 19.00 -30.41
C GLU A 106 -23.51 19.06 -28.90
N GLU A 107 -23.86 20.22 -28.34
CA GLU A 107 -24.04 20.55 -26.93
C GLU A 107 -25.25 19.81 -26.34
N ASP A 108 -25.18 19.39 -25.07
CA ASP A 108 -26.14 19.72 -23.99
C ASP A 108 -25.80 18.87 -22.75
N GLU A 109 -25.42 19.48 -21.62
CA GLU A 109 -26.33 19.88 -20.52
C GLU A 109 -26.94 18.66 -19.80
N GLU A 110 -26.99 18.50 -18.50
CA GLU A 110 -26.57 19.26 -17.33
C GLU A 110 -26.64 18.28 -16.14
N ASP A 111 -25.95 18.67 -15.08
CA ASP A 111 -25.95 18.16 -13.71
C ASP A 111 -27.37 17.96 -13.11
N ALA A 112 -27.59 16.84 -12.42
CA ALA A 112 -28.64 16.71 -11.40
C ALA A 112 -28.30 15.57 -10.44
N GLU A 113 -27.50 15.92 -9.43
CA GLU A 113 -27.48 15.34 -8.08
C GLU A 113 -28.88 14.82 -7.66
N GLU A 114 -29.05 13.50 -7.49
CA GLU A 114 -30.19 12.94 -6.77
C GLU A 114 -29.71 12.48 -5.39
N GLU A 115 -29.76 13.41 -4.44
CA GLU A 115 -29.73 13.12 -3.01
C GLU A 115 -31.04 12.40 -2.65
N SER A 116 -31.00 11.06 -2.50
CA SER A 116 -32.10 10.35 -1.83
C SER A 116 -31.78 10.26 -0.33
N ALA A 117 -32.25 11.26 0.40
CA ALA A 117 -32.64 11.08 1.79
C ALA A 117 -33.96 10.28 1.81
N ASP A 118 -33.95 9.12 2.46
CA ASP A 118 -35.16 8.38 2.87
C ASP A 118 -34.79 7.51 4.08
N ASP A 119 -35.05 8.05 5.28
CA ASP A 119 -36.00 7.58 6.30
C ASP A 119 -35.44 6.41 7.16
N GLU A 120 -35.04 6.66 8.40
CA GLU A 120 -35.88 6.70 9.63
C GLU A 120 -36.55 5.34 9.99
N ASP A 121 -36.38 4.98 11.28
CA ASP A 121 -37.01 3.89 12.06
C ASP A 121 -36.50 2.45 11.81
N ASP A 122 -36.25 1.56 12.78
CA ASP A 122 -36.85 1.33 14.10
C ASP A 122 -35.98 0.34 14.94
N ASP A 123 -36.04 0.45 16.28
CA ASP A 123 -35.49 -0.40 17.40
C ASP A 123 -33.97 -0.45 17.75
#